data_AF-A0A975EBU9-F1
#
_entry.id   AF-A0A975EBU9-F1
#
_cell.length_a   1.000
_cell.length_b   1.000
_cell.length_c   1.000
_cell.angle_alpha   90.00
_cell.angle_beta   90.00
_cell.angle_gamma   90.00
#
_symmetry.space_group_name_H-M   'P 1'
#
loop_
_entity.id
_entity.type
_entity.pdbx_description
1 polymer ?
#
loop_
_entity_poly.entity_id
_entity_poly.type
_entity_poly.pdbx_seq_one_letter_code
_entity_poly.pdbx_strand_id
1 'polypeptide(L)'
;MRSLIALVFCFLLAPLQVHACLGLFANQFIFFEAIPNVQAEGDVIAKVLLSGVHEETKTAAVTATATVMQVLKTSDARVQQGAKIIVRYKFTSCGPNHRDGDEGTIIARTGTDSKGLFVLYPYAYRRYGDRRIFPPEL
;
A
#
# COMPACT_ATOMS: atom_id res chain seq x y z
N MET A 1 -51.23 -16.27 -10.24
CA MET A 1 -50.51 -15.22 -9.46
C MET A 1 -49.75 -15.90 -8.31
N ARG A 2 -48.55 -16.45 -8.56
CA ARG A 2 -47.81 -17.23 -7.55
C ARG A 2 -46.28 -17.13 -7.70
N SER A 3 -45.81 -16.03 -8.31
CA SER A 3 -44.41 -15.86 -8.72
C SER A 3 -43.76 -14.59 -8.19
N LEU A 4 -44.31 -13.97 -7.15
CA LEU A 4 -43.84 -12.68 -6.61
C LEU A 4 -43.13 -12.79 -5.25
N ILE A 5 -43.03 -13.98 -4.66
CA ILE A 5 -42.41 -14.16 -3.33
C ILE A 5 -40.89 -14.46 -3.44
N ALA A 6 -40.42 -14.94 -4.60
CA ALA A 6 -39.00 -15.27 -4.78
C ALA A 6 -38.08 -14.04 -4.93
N LEU A 7 -38.62 -12.88 -5.33
CA LEU A 7 -37.81 -11.67 -5.58
C LEU A 7 -37.44 -10.91 -4.30
N VAL A 8 -38.16 -11.14 -3.19
CA VAL A 8 -37.89 -10.48 -1.91
C VAL A 8 -36.77 -11.20 -1.13
N PHE A 9 -36.61 -12.52 -1.32
CA PHE A 9 -35.55 -13.28 -0.66
C PHE A 9 -34.16 -13.06 -1.26
N CYS A 10 -34.05 -12.65 -2.52
CA CYS A 10 -32.76 -12.29 -3.13
C CYS A 10 -32.18 -10.96 -2.62
N PHE A 11 -32.98 -10.07 -2.02
CA PHE A 11 -32.47 -8.86 -1.38
C PHE A 11 -31.94 -9.08 0.04
N LEU A 12 -32.27 -10.21 0.68
CA LEU A 12 -31.72 -10.60 1.99
C LEU A 12 -30.39 -11.36 1.90
N LEU A 13 -29.93 -11.67 0.67
CA LEU A 13 -28.68 -12.37 0.38
C LEU A 13 -27.71 -11.53 -0.46
N ALA A 14 -27.94 -10.22 -0.58
CA ALA A 14 -26.89 -9.33 -1.06
C ALA A 14 -25.82 -9.30 0.04
N PRO A 15 -24.61 -9.85 -0.20
CA PRO A 15 -23.57 -9.81 0.81
C PRO A 15 -23.27 -8.34 1.06
N LEU A 16 -23.34 -7.94 2.34
CA LEU A 16 -22.80 -6.69 2.86
C LEU A 16 -21.28 -6.66 2.58
N GLN A 17 -20.85 -6.54 1.33
CA GLN A 17 -19.45 -6.29 0.99
C GLN A 17 -19.05 -4.83 1.18
N VAL A 18 -20.00 -3.98 1.62
CA VAL A 18 -19.76 -2.56 1.88
C VAL A 18 -19.33 -2.29 3.35
N HIS A 19 -19.10 -3.34 4.15
CA HIS A 19 -18.72 -3.18 5.57
C HIS A 19 -17.20 -3.18 5.86
N ALA A 20 -16.34 -3.25 4.84
CA ALA A 20 -14.93 -3.59 5.08
C ALA A 20 -14.09 -2.49 5.77
N CYS A 21 -14.49 -1.21 5.74
CA CYS A 21 -13.70 -0.10 6.31
C CYS A 21 -14.55 0.85 7.15
N LEU A 22 -15.47 0.31 7.95
CA LEU A 22 -16.46 1.11 8.69
C LEU A 22 -15.90 1.93 9.87
N GLY A 23 -14.60 2.20 9.91
CA GLY A 23 -14.01 3.14 10.86
C GLY A 23 -12.70 3.72 10.36
N LEU A 24 -12.38 4.96 10.76
CA LEU A 24 -11.07 5.59 10.60
C LEU A 24 -9.91 4.67 11.00
N PHE A 25 -10.19 3.72 11.90
CA PHE A 25 -9.31 2.69 12.40
C PHE A 25 -8.93 1.60 11.40
N ALA A 26 -9.47 1.54 10.18
CA ALA A 26 -9.13 0.49 9.22
C ALA A 26 -8.18 0.96 8.10
N ASN A 27 -8.01 2.28 7.92
CA ASN A 27 -7.25 2.83 6.81
C ASN A 27 -5.77 2.46 6.89
N GLN A 28 -5.27 1.86 5.80
CA GLN A 28 -3.88 1.50 5.60
C GLN A 28 -3.14 2.61 4.85
N PHE A 29 -1.87 2.80 5.21
CA PHE A 29 -0.98 3.82 4.68
C PHE A 29 0.40 3.21 4.44
N ILE A 30 1.12 3.67 3.44
CA ILE A 30 2.57 3.36 3.27
C ILE A 30 3.47 4.55 3.64
N PHE A 31 2.89 5.75 3.80
CA PHE A 31 3.61 6.95 4.18
C PHE A 31 3.55 7.19 5.68
N PHE A 32 4.70 7.06 6.33
CA PHE A 32 4.89 7.28 7.75
C PHE A 32 5.07 8.78 8.04
N GLU A 33 4.29 9.32 8.97
CA GLU A 33 4.46 10.70 9.46
C GLU A 33 5.74 10.86 10.28
N ALA A 34 6.13 9.80 11.00
CA ALA A 34 7.36 9.69 11.76
C ALA A 34 7.89 8.26 11.68
N ILE A 35 9.21 8.10 11.78
CA ILE A 35 9.84 6.77 11.83
C ILE A 35 9.40 6.08 13.14
N PRO A 36 8.72 4.92 13.08
CA PRO A 36 8.23 4.25 14.27
C PRO A 36 9.40 3.77 15.13
N ASN A 37 9.24 3.91 16.45
CA ASN A 37 10.24 3.46 17.44
C ASN A 37 10.35 1.92 17.49
N VAL A 38 9.27 1.21 17.16
CA VAL A 38 9.33 -0.23 16.86
C VAL A 38 9.99 -0.34 15.50
N GLN A 39 11.27 -0.70 15.50
CA GLN A 39 12.14 -0.70 14.33
C GLN A 39 11.59 -1.69 13.31
N ALA A 40 10.80 -1.23 12.35
CA ALA A 40 10.49 -2.02 11.17
C ALA A 40 11.83 -2.41 10.54
N GLU A 41 12.03 -3.71 10.29
CA GLU A 41 13.24 -4.29 9.68
C GLU A 41 13.39 -3.89 8.19
N GLY A 42 12.99 -2.68 7.82
CA GLY A 42 13.13 -2.18 6.47
C GLY A 42 14.60 -1.99 6.10
N ASP A 43 14.95 -2.45 4.91
CA ASP A 43 16.24 -2.21 4.27
C ASP A 43 16.40 -0.74 3.88
N VAL A 44 15.27 -0.06 3.62
CA VAL A 44 15.20 1.30 3.11
C VAL A 44 14.26 2.15 3.97
N ILE A 45 14.71 3.36 4.31
CA ILE A 45 13.89 4.45 4.81
C ILE A 45 14.20 5.67 3.95
N ALA A 46 13.20 6.18 3.24
CA ALA A 46 13.38 7.29 2.30
C ALA A 46 12.12 8.13 2.17
N LYS A 47 12.29 9.44 1.92
CA LYS A 47 11.22 10.33 1.46
C LYS A 47 11.10 10.20 -0.04
N VAL A 48 9.89 9.97 -0.54
CA VAL A 48 9.62 9.70 -1.96
C VAL A 48 8.45 10.51 -2.48
N LEU A 49 8.48 10.79 -3.78
CA LEU A 49 7.36 11.31 -4.57
C LEU A 49 6.89 10.24 -5.54
N LEU A 50 5.59 9.93 -5.54
CA LEU A 50 4.99 8.92 -6.42
C LEU A 50 4.54 9.51 -7.77
N SER A 51 4.66 8.68 -8.80
CA SER A 51 4.19 8.95 -10.16
C SER A 51 3.87 7.65 -10.90
N GLY A 52 3.01 7.70 -11.91
CA GLY A 52 2.61 6.51 -12.66
C GLY A 52 1.93 5.47 -11.78
N VAL A 53 1.12 5.90 -10.81
CA VAL A 53 0.39 5.00 -9.90
C VAL A 53 -0.66 4.23 -10.70
N HIS A 54 -0.53 2.89 -10.73
CA HIS A 54 -1.40 2.01 -11.49
C HIS A 54 -1.81 0.79 -10.66
N GLU A 55 -3.12 0.57 -10.54
CA GLU A 55 -3.69 -0.63 -9.92
C GLU A 55 -3.78 -1.78 -10.93
N GLU A 56 -3.15 -2.90 -10.59
CA GLU A 56 -3.21 -4.14 -11.33
C GLU A 56 -4.52 -4.88 -11.02
N THR A 57 -5.44 -4.84 -11.98
CA THR A 57 -6.86 -5.24 -11.82
C THR A 57 -7.08 -6.69 -11.37
N LYS A 58 -6.07 -7.56 -11.49
CA LYS A 58 -6.18 -9.00 -11.17
C LYS A 58 -5.60 -9.38 -9.80
N THR A 59 -4.69 -8.57 -9.27
CA THR A 59 -3.87 -8.93 -8.09
C THR A 59 -4.12 -8.00 -6.92
N ALA A 60 -4.86 -6.90 -7.13
CA ALA A 60 -4.96 -5.78 -6.20
C ALA A 60 -3.57 -5.24 -5.80
N ALA A 61 -2.56 -5.47 -6.64
CA ALA A 61 -1.26 -4.86 -6.48
C ALA A 61 -1.32 -3.47 -7.12
N VAL A 62 -0.62 -2.52 -6.53
CA VAL A 62 -0.38 -1.21 -7.12
C VAL A 62 1.09 -1.10 -7.41
N THR A 63 1.39 -0.75 -8.65
CA THR A 63 2.73 -0.41 -9.10
C THR A 63 2.80 1.10 -9.27
N ALA A 64 3.86 1.72 -8.76
CA ALA A 64 4.16 3.13 -8.98
C ALA A 64 5.66 3.34 -9.17
N THR A 65 6.04 4.51 -9.69
CA THR A 65 7.43 4.98 -9.69
C THR A 65 7.63 5.94 -8.53
N ALA A 66 8.51 5.57 -7.60
CA ALA A 66 8.97 6.41 -6.52
C ALA A 66 10.24 7.17 -6.94
N THR A 67 10.17 8.50 -6.97
CA THR A 67 11.36 9.35 -7.04
C THR A 67 11.87 9.58 -5.63
N VAL A 68 13.10 9.15 -5.35
CA VAL A 68 13.74 9.31 -4.03
C VAL A 68 14.13 10.77 -3.83
N MET A 69 13.45 11.46 -2.92
CA MET A 69 13.74 12.87 -2.60
C MET A 69 14.81 12.99 -1.52
N GLN A 70 14.83 12.06 -0.57
CA GLN A 70 15.80 12.03 0.52
C GLN A 70 15.99 10.59 1.02
N VAL A 71 17.23 10.19 1.25
CA VAL A 71 17.56 8.91 1.88
C VAL A 71 17.81 9.14 3.37
N LEU A 72 17.10 8.40 4.22
CA LEU A 72 17.28 8.45 5.68
C LEU A 72 18.06 7.22 6.18
N LYS A 73 17.85 6.06 5.55
CA LYS A 73 18.60 4.83 5.80
C LYS A 73 18.54 3.94 4.56
N THR A 74 19.67 3.37 4.16
CA THR A 74 19.71 2.27 3.19
C THR A 74 21.01 1.50 3.31
N SER A 75 21.00 0.23 2.94
CA SER A 75 22.20 -0.59 2.68
C SER A 75 22.46 -0.81 1.18
N ASP A 76 21.58 -0.34 0.29
CA ASP A 76 21.64 -0.58 -1.15
C ASP A 76 21.98 0.70 -1.92
N ALA A 77 23.12 0.70 -2.62
CA ALA A 77 23.62 1.85 -3.37
C ALA A 77 22.70 2.32 -4.51
N ARG A 78 21.76 1.47 -4.97
CA ARG A 78 20.76 1.86 -5.97
C ARG A 78 19.74 2.86 -5.42
N VAL A 79 19.59 2.92 -4.10
CA VAL A 79 18.69 3.85 -3.40
C VAL A 79 19.45 5.11 -3.04
N GLN A 80 19.45 6.08 -3.95
CA GLN A 80 20.08 7.38 -3.78
C GLN A 80 19.13 8.51 -4.14
N GLN A 81 19.42 9.73 -3.68
CA GLN A 81 18.60 10.90 -4.01
C GLN A 81 18.51 11.10 -5.54
N GLY A 82 17.32 11.37 -6.04
CA GLY A 82 16.99 11.49 -7.45
C GLY A 82 16.72 10.16 -8.16
N ALA A 83 16.99 9.01 -7.52
CA ALA A 83 16.71 7.71 -8.12
C ALA A 83 15.21 7.52 -8.37
N LYS A 84 14.87 6.92 -9.50
CA LYS A 84 13.51 6.51 -9.85
C LYS A 84 13.41 5.01 -9.73
N ILE A 85 12.61 4.54 -8.79
CA ILE A 85 12.56 3.13 -8.40
C ILE A 85 11.12 2.67 -8.42
N ILE A 86 10.88 1.46 -8.93
CA ILE A 86 9.55 0.87 -8.89
C ILE A 86 9.21 0.56 -7.43
N VAL A 87 8.01 0.97 -7.01
CA VAL A 87 7.44 0.60 -5.72
C VAL A 87 6.20 -0.24 -5.97
N ARG A 88 6.03 -1.33 -5.20
CA ARG A 88 4.86 -2.19 -5.26
C ARG A 88 4.26 -2.38 -3.88
N TYR A 89 2.95 -2.17 -3.78
CA TYR A 89 2.21 -2.39 -2.54
C TYR A 89 0.82 -2.92 -2.85
N LYS A 90 0.20 -3.53 -1.86
CA LYS A 90 -1.16 -4.05 -1.99
C LYS A 90 -2.16 -2.94 -1.79
N PHE A 91 -3.12 -2.84 -2.69
CA PHE A 91 -4.34 -2.08 -2.48
C PHE A 91 -5.39 -2.99 -1.85
N THR A 92 -6.04 -2.48 -0.80
CA THR A 92 -7.18 -3.14 -0.18
C THR A 92 -8.37 -2.20 -0.19
N SER A 93 -9.56 -2.70 0.16
CA SER A 93 -10.72 -1.85 0.36
C SER A 93 -10.46 -0.70 1.34
N CYS A 94 -9.47 -0.82 2.24
CA CYS A 94 -9.08 0.20 3.21
C CYS A 94 -7.80 0.95 2.83
N GLY A 95 -7.40 0.90 1.57
CA GLY A 95 -6.20 1.56 1.05
C GLY A 95 -4.94 0.70 1.14
N PRO A 96 -3.76 1.31 1.00
CA PRO A 96 -3.53 2.74 0.74
C PRO A 96 -4.01 3.21 -0.64
N ASN A 97 -4.66 4.38 -0.67
CA ASN A 97 -5.18 5.04 -1.87
C ASN A 97 -4.25 6.19 -2.30
N HIS A 98 -3.15 5.88 -2.99
CA HIS A 98 -2.23 6.90 -3.47
C HIS A 98 -2.54 7.37 -4.89
N ARG A 99 -2.06 8.57 -5.21
CA ARG A 99 -2.18 9.21 -6.53
C ARG A 99 -0.83 9.74 -6.99
N ASP A 100 -0.76 10.08 -8.27
CA ASP A 100 0.38 10.80 -8.80
C ASP A 100 0.56 12.15 -8.08
N GLY A 101 1.80 12.44 -7.70
CA GLY A 101 2.15 13.63 -6.91
C GLY A 101 2.11 13.44 -5.40
N ASP A 102 1.65 12.28 -4.91
CA ASP A 102 1.69 11.97 -3.48
C ASP A 102 3.14 11.84 -2.97
N GLU A 103 3.44 12.51 -1.87
CA GLU A 103 4.76 12.54 -1.25
C GLU A 103 4.71 12.05 0.20
N GLY A 104 5.71 11.29 0.62
CA GLY A 104 5.84 10.87 2.01
C GLY A 104 7.06 10.03 2.30
N THR A 105 7.26 9.70 3.57
CA THR A 105 8.35 8.81 4.02
C THR A 105 7.88 7.37 3.98
N ILE A 106 8.58 6.52 3.23
CA ILE A 106 8.35 5.07 3.23
C ILE A 106 9.40 4.36 4.08
N ILE A 107 9.01 3.21 4.62
CA ILE A 107 9.91 2.16 5.10
C ILE A 107 9.66 0.96 4.21
N ALA A 108 10.69 0.40 3.59
CA ALA A 108 10.52 -0.64 2.59
C ALA A 108 11.57 -1.74 2.71
N ARG A 109 11.18 -2.94 2.30
CA ARG A 109 12.12 -3.99 1.92
C ARG A 109 12.52 -3.83 0.46
N THR A 110 13.76 -4.17 0.17
CA THR A 110 14.24 -4.30 -1.20
C THR A 110 13.92 -5.68 -1.73
N GLY A 111 13.63 -5.77 -3.02
CA GLY A 111 13.43 -7.05 -3.68
C GLY A 111 13.61 -6.93 -5.17
N THR A 112 13.27 -8.02 -5.85
CA THR A 112 13.39 -8.12 -7.29
C THR A 112 12.09 -8.70 -7.84
N ASP A 113 11.55 -8.11 -8.91
CA ASP A 113 10.37 -8.68 -9.54
C ASP A 113 10.68 -9.91 -10.41
N SER A 114 9.64 -10.50 -10.98
CA SER A 114 9.73 -11.65 -11.88
C SER A 114 10.56 -11.41 -13.15
N LYS A 115 10.88 -10.15 -13.47
CA LYS A 115 11.73 -9.76 -14.61
C LYS A 115 13.15 -9.39 -14.18
N GLY A 116 13.50 -9.54 -12.91
CA GLY A 116 14.83 -9.16 -12.43
C GLY A 116 14.98 -7.67 -12.09
N LEU A 117 13.91 -6.88 -12.11
CA LEU A 117 13.97 -5.45 -11.82
C LEU A 117 13.97 -5.19 -10.32
N PHE A 118 14.78 -4.23 -9.89
CA PHE A 118 14.81 -3.78 -8.50
C PHE A 118 13.51 -3.08 -8.12
N VAL A 119 12.89 -3.55 -7.04
CA VAL A 119 11.59 -3.05 -6.54
C VAL A 119 11.67 -2.77 -5.05
N LEU A 120 11.03 -1.68 -4.62
CA LEU A 120 10.76 -1.38 -3.23
C LEU A 120 9.39 -1.89 -2.84
N TYR A 121 9.32 -2.62 -1.73
CA TYR A 121 8.07 -3.12 -1.17
C TYR A 121 7.86 -2.45 0.19
N PRO A 122 7.02 -1.40 0.27
CA PRO A 122 6.85 -0.63 1.49
C PRO A 122 6.02 -1.42 2.50
N TYR A 123 6.37 -1.25 3.77
CA TYR A 123 5.53 -1.65 4.88
C TYR A 123 4.24 -0.82 4.83
N ALA A 124 3.12 -1.48 5.06
CA ALA A 124 1.86 -0.79 5.30
C ALA A 124 1.66 -0.64 6.81
N TYR A 125 0.92 0.37 7.23
CA TYR A 125 0.52 0.50 8.62
C TYR A 125 -0.87 1.09 8.72
N ARG A 126 -1.48 0.84 9.87
CA ARG A 126 -2.75 1.44 10.23
C ARG A 126 -2.48 2.65 11.12
N ARG A 127 -2.80 3.86 10.65
CA ARG A 127 -2.50 5.10 11.40
C ARG A 127 -3.32 5.23 12.68
N TYR A 128 -4.60 4.85 12.62
CA TYR A 128 -5.55 4.98 13.73
C TYR A 128 -5.87 3.62 14.33
N GLY A 129 -5.83 3.50 15.67
CA GLY A 129 -6.13 2.25 16.37
C GLY A 129 -4.88 1.62 16.95
N ASP A 130 -4.63 0.35 16.66
CA ASP A 130 -3.52 -0.43 17.23
C ASP A 130 -2.13 -0.09 16.66
N ARG A 131 -2.04 0.88 15.74
CA ARG A 131 -0.79 1.33 15.09
C ARG A 131 0.06 0.19 14.51
N ARG A 132 -0.62 -0.90 14.13
CA ARG A 132 0.05 -2.11 13.63
C ARG A 132 0.73 -1.82 12.30
N ILE A 133 1.97 -2.30 12.20
CA ILE A 133 2.77 -2.31 10.99
C ILE A 133 2.67 -3.69 10.37
N PHE A 134 2.42 -3.74 9.07
CA PHE A 134 2.29 -4.94 8.26
C PHE A 134 3.49 -5.03 7.31
N PRO A 135 4.22 -6.15 7.32
CA PRO A 135 5.29 -6.36 6.36
C PRO A 135 4.73 -6.44 4.93
N PRO A 136 5.54 -6.06 3.92
CA PRO A 136 5.15 -6.25 2.53
C PRO A 136 5.00 -7.74 2.18
N GLU A 137 4.07 -8.02 1.27
CA GLU A 137 4.01 -9.30 0.54
C GLU A 137 5.02 -9.21 -0.62
N LEU A 138 6.07 -10.04 -0.59
CA LEU A 138 7.17 -10.06 -1.59
C LEU A 138 6.88 -10.99 -2.76
#